data_AF-A0A0P9FQW4-F1
#
_entry.id   AF-A0A0P9FQW4-F1
#
_cell.length_a   1.000
_cell.length_b   1.000
_cell.length_c   1.000
_cell.angle_alpha   90.00
_cell.angle_beta   90.00
_cell.angle_gamma   90.00
#
_symmetry.space_group_name_H-M   'P 1'
#
loop_
_entity.id
_entity.type
_entity.pdbx_description
1 polymer ?
#
loop_
_entity_poly.entity_id
_entity_poly.type
_entity_poly.pdbx_seq_one_letter_code
_entity_poly.pdbx_strand_id
1 'polypeptide(L)' 'METDNQQEPEYEIKNENLFKTLLCLPIGIGFAVFMMNAFNNSGFNVGTFLLFVLTMYFTLSGIAYAAFYTNEKFDCTPH' A
#
# COMPACT_ATOMS: atom_id res chain seq x y z
N MET A 1 20.43 40.71 3.41
CA MET A 1 19.04 40.25 3.57
C MET A 1 18.53 39.94 2.18
N GLU A 2 18.42 38.66 1.84
CA GLU A 2 17.73 38.11 0.65
C GLU A 2 17.62 36.60 0.94
N THR A 3 16.59 36.22 1.71
CA THR A 3 15.33 35.58 1.28
C THR A 3 15.51 34.15 0.78
N ASP A 4 15.24 33.23 1.71
CA ASP A 4 14.67 31.88 1.56
C ASP A 4 14.11 31.56 0.17
N ASN A 5 14.49 30.41 -0.40
CA ASN A 5 13.59 29.60 -1.23
C ASN A 5 14.15 28.17 -1.40
N GLN A 6 13.74 27.32 -0.46
CA GLN A 6 13.19 25.99 -0.69
C GLN A 6 14.04 25.00 -1.51
N GLN A 7 14.81 24.18 -0.80
CA GLN A 7 15.19 22.85 -1.27
C GLN A 7 13.89 22.04 -1.45
N GLU A 8 13.41 21.90 -2.68
CA GLU A 8 12.30 21.01 -2.99
C GLU A 8 12.67 19.61 -2.50
N PRO A 9 11.87 18.98 -1.61
CA PRO A 9 12.08 17.58 -1.32
C PRO A 9 11.68 16.84 -2.60
N GLU A 10 12.66 16.51 -3.44
CA GLU A 10 12.48 15.56 -4.53
C GLU A 10 12.28 14.18 -3.89
N TYR A 11 11.07 13.93 -3.35
CA TYR A 11 10.64 12.63 -2.89
C TYR A 11 10.14 11.81 -4.10
N GLU A 12 10.84 11.86 -5.24
CA GLU A 12 10.60 10.88 -6.28
C GLU A 12 11.07 9.52 -5.76
N ILE A 13 10.13 8.78 -5.16
CA ILE A 13 10.29 7.35 -4.97
C ILE A 13 10.34 6.77 -6.39
N LYS A 14 11.55 6.68 -6.94
CA LYS A 14 11.84 6.21 -8.29
C LYS A 14 11.35 4.78 -8.56
N ASN A 15 11.00 4.04 -7.50
CA ASN A 15 10.45 2.70 -7.59
C ASN A 15 8.92 2.74 -7.43
N GLU A 16 8.21 2.59 -8.55
CA GLU A 16 6.75 2.55 -8.63
C GLU A 16 6.15 1.42 -7.76
N ASN A 17 6.85 0.30 -7.60
CA ASN A 17 6.41 -0.82 -6.77
C ASN A 17 6.53 -0.50 -5.27
N LEU A 18 7.54 0.25 -4.83
CA LEU A 18 7.67 0.71 -3.45
C LEU A 18 6.55 1.68 -3.10
N PHE A 19 6.28 2.66 -3.97
CA PHE A 19 5.19 3.61 -3.79
C PHE A 19 3.83 2.91 -3.73
N LYS A 20 3.58 1.96 -4.66
CA LYS A 20 2.35 1.15 -4.64
C LYS A 20 2.22 0.30 -3.39
N THR A 21 3.31 -0.27 -2.86
CA THR A 21 3.30 -0.97 -1.57
C THR A 21 2.90 -0.04 -0.43
N LEU A 22 3.55 1.12 -0.35
CA LEU A 22 3.34 2.14 0.68
C LEU A 22 1.93 2.73 0.64
N LEU A 23 1.31 2.78 -0.54
CA LEU A 23 -0.08 3.19 -0.70
C LEU A 23 -1.06 2.05 -0.35
N CYS A 24 -0.78 0.84 -0.82
CA CYS A 24 -1.67 -0.32 -0.72
C CYS A 24 -1.76 -0.88 0.71
N LEU A 25 -0.66 -0.80 1.47
CA LEU A 25 -0.58 -1.29 2.85
C LEU A 25 -1.50 -0.54 3.83
N PRO A 26 -1.45 0.80 3.97
CA PRO A 26 -2.34 1.53 4.87
C PRO A 26 -3.81 1.45 4.42
N ILE A 27 -4.08 1.40 3.11
CA ILE A 27 -5.43 1.19 2.57
C ILE A 27 -5.97 -0.18 3.00
N GLY A 28 -5.17 -1.24 2.84
CA GLY A 28 -5.54 -2.59 3.27
C GLY A 28 -5.80 -2.68 4.78
N ILE A 29 -4.96 -2.04 5.60
CA ILE A 29 -5.16 -1.97 7.06
C ILE A 29 -6.46 -1.22 7.40
N GLY A 30 -6.75 -0.10 6.72
CA GLY A 30 -7.98 0.65 6.91
C GLY A 30 -9.23 -0.19 6.62
N PHE A 31 -9.23 -0.93 5.51
CA PHE A 31 -10.32 -1.84 5.18
C PHE A 31 -10.44 -3.01 6.17
N ALA A 32 -9.33 -3.56 6.67
CA ALA A 32 -9.36 -4.61 7.69
C ALA A 32 -10.00 -4.14 9.01
N VAL A 33 -9.64 -2.95 9.48
CA VAL A 33 -10.24 -2.35 10.69
C VAL A 33 -11.74 -2.09 10.48
N PHE A 34 -12.12 -1.54 9.33
CA PHE A 34 -13.52 -1.31 8.98
C PHE A 34 -14.30 -2.63 8.91
N MET A 35 -13.71 -3.68 8.32
CA MET A 35 -14.27 -5.03 8.27
C MET A 35 -14.51 -5.59 9.67
N MET A 36 -13.54 -5.50 10.58
CA MET A 36 -13.70 -5.95 11.98
C MET A 36 -14.85 -5.24 12.69
N ASN A 37 -14.98 -3.92 12.50
CA ASN A 37 -16.09 -3.15 13.06
C ASN A 37 -17.45 -3.56 12.48
N ALA A 38 -17.51 -3.86 11.17
CA ALA A 38 -18.73 -4.33 10.52
C ALA A 38 -19.13 -5.74 10.98
N PHE A 39 -18.16 -6.62 11.20
CA PHE A 39 -18.38 -7.96 11.77
C PHE A 39 -18.92 -7.90 13.19
N ASN A 40 -18.33 -7.08 14.05
CA ASN A 40 -18.73 -6.97 15.46
C ASN A 40 -20.17 -6.42 15.62
N ASN A 41 -20.63 -5.57 14.70
CA ASN A 41 -21.97 -4.99 14.77
C ASN A 41 -23.05 -5.84 14.09
N SER A 42 -22.74 -6.53 12.99
CA SER A 42 -23.76 -7.11 12.11
C SER A 42 -23.56 -8.58 11.75
N GLY A 43 -22.43 -9.19 12.16
CA GLY A 43 -22.09 -10.57 11.76
C GLY A 43 -21.67 -10.68 10.29
N PHE A 44 -21.65 -11.91 9.75
CA PHE A 44 -21.27 -12.17 8.36
C PHE A 44 -22.42 -11.86 7.41
N ASN A 45 -22.30 -10.76 6.67
CA ASN A 45 -23.25 -10.29 5.64
C ASN A 45 -22.55 -10.06 4.30
N VAL A 46 -23.32 -9.75 3.24
CA VAL A 46 -22.76 -9.46 1.90
C VAL A 46 -21.75 -8.30 1.95
N GLY A 47 -22.02 -7.26 2.75
CA GLY A 47 -21.11 -6.14 2.94
C GLY A 47 -19.76 -6.56 3.56
N THR A 48 -19.78 -7.40 4.60
CA THR A 48 -18.54 -7.91 5.21
C THR A 48 -17.78 -8.86 4.29
N PHE A 49 -18.49 -9.63 3.44
CA PHE A 49 -17.87 -10.46 2.41
C PHE A 49 -17.14 -9.61 1.36
N LEU A 50 -17.75 -8.53 0.87
CA LEU A 50 -17.10 -7.60 -0.05
C LEU A 50 -15.87 -6.95 0.59
N LEU A 51 -15.97 -6.51 1.85
CA LEU A 51 -14.85 -5.96 2.60
C LEU A 51 -13.72 -6.97 2.79
N PHE A 52 -14.04 -8.24 3.01
CA PHE A 52 -13.06 -9.31 3.09
C PHE A 52 -12.31 -9.49 1.77
N VAL A 53 -13.02 -9.59 0.64
CA VAL A 53 -12.40 -9.71 -0.70
C VAL A 53 -11.52 -8.51 -1.00
N LEU A 54 -11.99 -7.29 -0.68
CA LEU A 54 -11.23 -6.06 -0.89
C LEU A 54 -9.95 -6.02 -0.05
N THR A 55 -10.07 -6.34 1.25
CA THR A 55 -8.92 -6.43 2.16
C THR A 55 -7.89 -7.42 1.63
N MET A 56 -8.34 -8.61 1.21
CA MET A 56 -7.47 -9.66 0.68
C MET A 56 -6.77 -9.20 -0.61
N TYR A 57 -7.49 -8.56 -1.54
CA TYR A 57 -6.91 -7.99 -2.75
C TYR A 57 -5.82 -6.95 -2.47
N PHE A 58 -6.09 -5.98 -1.59
CA PHE A 58 -5.11 -4.94 -1.23
C PHE A 58 -3.92 -5.52 -0.45
N THR A 59 -4.15 -6.49 0.44
CA THR A 59 -3.04 -7.16 1.16
C THR A 59 -2.14 -7.93 0.19
N LEU A 60 -2.70 -8.76 -0.70
CA LEU A 60 -1.91 -9.51 -1.68
C LEU A 60 -1.18 -8.59 -2.65
N SER A 61 -1.84 -7.54 -3.12
CA SER A 61 -1.22 -6.53 -3.98
C SER A 61 -0.04 -5.84 -3.28
N GLY A 62 -0.22 -5.43 -2.02
CA GLY A 62 0.85 -4.82 -1.23
C GLY A 62 2.05 -5.75 -1.05
N ILE A 63 1.81 -7.03 -0.75
CA ILE A 63 2.89 -8.03 -0.63
C ILE A 63 3.59 -8.26 -1.98
N ALA A 64 2.84 -8.37 -3.07
CA ALA A 64 3.40 -8.56 -4.41
C ALA A 64 4.29 -7.37 -4.82
N TYR A 65 3.82 -6.15 -4.61
CA TYR A 65 4.61 -4.95 -4.87
C TYR A 65 5.86 -4.86 -3.97
N ALA A 66 5.77 -5.30 -2.71
CA ALA A 66 6.92 -5.37 -1.81
C ALA A 66 7.97 -6.39 -2.29
N ALA A 67 7.51 -7.53 -2.82
CA ALA A 67 8.37 -8.55 -3.39
C ALA A 67 9.05 -8.06 -4.67
N PHE A 68 8.32 -7.37 -5.57
CA PHE A 68 8.91 -6.77 -6.77
C PHE A 68 9.95 -5.71 -6.44
N TYR A 69 9.67 -4.80 -5.50
CA TYR A 69 10.66 -3.84 -5.01
C TYR A 69 11.94 -4.52 -4.50
N THR A 70 11.78 -5.62 -3.76
CA THR A 70 12.93 -6.37 -3.23
C THR A 70 13.74 -6.99 -4.37
N ASN A 71 13.08 -7.61 -5.35
CA ASN A 71 13.74 -8.24 -6.49
C ASN A 71 14.45 -7.23 -7.41
N GLU A 72 13.83 -6.08 -7.70
CA GLU A 72 14.43 -5.01 -8.50
C GLU A 72 15.69 -4.43 -7.83
N LYS A 73 15.78 -4.47 -6.49
CA LYS A 73 17.00 -4.06 -5.77
C LYS A 73 18.17 -5.05 -5.92
N PHE A 74 17.90 -6.30 -6.28
CA PHE A 74 18.93 -7.33 -6.44
C PHE A 74 19.28 -7.63 -7.90
N ASP A 75 18.54 -7.06 -8.85
CA ASP A 75 18.79 -7.20 -10.28
C ASP A 75 19.95 -6.29 -10.73
N CYS A 76 21.14 -6.52 -10.16
CA CYS A 76 22.40 -5.94 -10.59
C CYS A 76 23.02 -6.77 -11.75
N THR A 77 22.22 -7.15 -12.75
CA THR A 77 22.73 -7.72 -14.00
C THR A 77 22.75 -6.63 -15.08
N PRO A 78 23.92 -6.23 -15.60
CA PRO A 78 23.99 -5.27 -16.68
C PRO A 78 23.37 -5.90 -17.93
N HIS A 79 22.38 -5.22 -18.52
CA HIS A 79 21.95 -5.48 -19.90
C HIS A 79 23.05 -5.03 -20.87
#